data_AF-A0A354JUV3-F1
#
_entry.id   AF-A0A354JUV3-F1
#
_cell.length_a   1.000
_cell.length_b   1.000
_cell.length_c   1.000
_cell.angle_alpha   90.00
_cell.angle_beta   90.00
_cell.angle_gamma   90.00
#
_symmetry.space_group_name_H-M   'P 1'
#
loop_
_entity.id
_entity.type
_entity.pdbx_description
1 polymer ?
#
loop_
_entity_poly.entity_id
_entity_poly.type
_entity_poly.pdbx_seq_one_letter_code
_entity_poly.pdbx_strand_id
1 'polypeptide(L)'
;MDRYLKLLQKGIIYFTLFIISLLLLLALADIFVKLYDGLISTPFREFIDLQYPQLIDLFLKIIIGVELLETIKGFLKDNILHVELVILVAIIAISRKVIVWGVSKSTSEEMFSLAAMLVALAVAYWVIKVSYQKKDR
;
A
#
# COMPACT_ATOMS: atom_id res chain seq x y z
N MET A 1 -6.68 35.21 1.32
CA MET A 1 -5.60 34.22 1.45
C MET A 1 -6.15 32.79 1.37
N ASP A 2 -7.24 32.48 2.10
CA ASP A 2 -7.84 31.13 2.17
C ASP A 2 -8.36 30.56 0.85
N ARG A 3 -8.81 31.40 -0.08
CA ARG A 3 -9.32 30.97 -1.40
C ARG A 3 -8.21 30.42 -2.30
N TYR A 4 -7.02 31.02 -2.24
CA TYR A 4 -5.84 30.56 -2.99
C TYR A 4 -5.32 29.23 -2.43
N LEU A 5 -5.26 29.11 -1.10
CA LEU A 5 -4.85 27.86 -0.44
C LEU A 5 -5.78 26.70 -0.80
N LYS A 6 -7.10 26.92 -0.82
CA LYS A 6 -8.08 25.88 -1.20
C LYS A 6 -7.98 25.47 -2.67
N LEU A 7 -7.72 26.42 -3.58
CA LEU A 7 -7.52 26.12 -5.00
C LEU A 7 -6.23 25.34 -5.24
N LEU A 8 -5.13 25.76 -4.60
CA LEU A 8 -3.83 25.10 -4.67
C LEU A 8 -3.93 23.68 -4.09
N GLN A 9 -4.56 23.52 -2.93
CA GLN A 9 -4.80 22.22 -2.31
C GLN A 9 -5.57 21.29 -3.24
N LYS A 10 -6.69 21.74 -3.82
CA LYS A 10 -7.44 20.94 -4.80
C LYS A 10 -6.58 20.57 -6.02
N GLY A 11 -5.80 21.51 -6.54
CA GLY A 11 -4.87 21.27 -7.64
C GLY A 11 -3.88 20.14 -7.34
N ILE A 12 -3.22 20.18 -6.19
CA ILE A 12 -2.27 19.13 -5.74
C ILE A 12 -2.98 17.78 -5.66
N ILE A 13 -4.19 17.73 -5.12
CA ILE A 13 -4.90 16.46 -4.92
C ILE A 13 -5.33 15.86 -6.25
N TYR A 14 -5.88 16.65 -7.17
CA TYR A 14 -6.22 16.16 -8.52
C TYR A 14 -4.98 15.68 -9.27
N PHE A 15 -3.87 16.40 -9.17
CA PHE A 15 -2.61 16.00 -9.77
C PHE A 15 -2.08 14.68 -9.18
N THR A 16 -2.19 14.52 -7.86
CA THR A 16 -1.82 13.27 -7.17
C THR A 16 -2.69 12.10 -7.61
N LEU A 17 -4.02 12.31 -7.71
CA LEU A 17 -4.94 11.30 -8.22
C LEU A 17 -4.61 10.88 -9.65
N PHE A 18 -4.24 11.84 -10.50
CA PHE A 18 -3.83 11.57 -11.86
C PHE A 18 -2.56 10.71 -11.91
N ILE A 19 -1.53 11.08 -11.14
CA ILE A 19 -0.27 10.32 -11.08
C ILE A 19 -0.52 8.90 -10.58
N ILE A 20 -1.24 8.73 -9.46
CA ILE A 20 -1.52 7.39 -8.92
C ILE A 20 -2.30 6.54 -9.91
N SER A 21 -3.33 7.10 -10.56
CA SER A 21 -4.09 6.38 -11.60
C SER A 21 -3.20 5.95 -12.76
N LEU A 22 -2.31 6.83 -13.21
CA LEU A 22 -1.37 6.51 -14.29
C LEU A 22 -0.39 5.40 -13.88
N LEU A 23 0.17 5.47 -12.67
CA LEU A 23 1.06 4.44 -12.12
C LEU A 23 0.35 3.08 -12.00
N LEU A 24 -0.92 3.06 -11.59
CA LEU A 24 -1.72 1.83 -11.53
C LEU A 24 -1.93 1.21 -12.90
N LEU A 25 -2.23 2.02 -13.93
CA LEU A 25 -2.36 1.53 -15.31
C LEU A 25 -1.06 0.96 -15.85
N LEU A 26 0.07 1.64 -15.58
CA LEU A 26 1.40 1.15 -15.97
C LEU A 26 1.76 -0.15 -15.25
N ALA A 27 1.47 -0.24 -13.96
CA ALA A 27 1.72 -1.46 -13.18
C ALA A 27 0.86 -2.64 -13.68
N LEU A 28 -0.40 -2.40 -14.04
CA LEU A 28 -1.24 -3.41 -14.68
C LEU A 28 -0.64 -3.89 -16.00
N ALA A 29 -0.18 -2.98 -16.85
CA ALA A 29 0.47 -3.33 -18.11
C ALA A 29 1.76 -4.16 -17.89
N ASP A 30 2.58 -3.79 -16.91
CA ASP A 30 3.81 -4.50 -16.53
C ASP A 30 3.52 -5.95 -16.08
N ILE A 31 2.40 -6.18 -15.36
CA ILE A 31 1.95 -7.55 -15.02
C ILE A 31 1.66 -8.35 -16.28
N PHE A 32 0.92 -7.79 -17.24
CA PHE A 32 0.59 -8.50 -18.47
C PHE A 32 1.83 -8.86 -19.28
N VAL A 33 2.79 -7.93 -19.40
CA VAL A 33 4.06 -8.17 -20.10
C VAL A 33 4.85 -9.28 -19.41
N LYS A 34 5.06 -9.19 -18.08
CA LYS A 34 5.80 -10.21 -17.33
C LYS A 34 5.13 -11.59 -17.36
N LEU A 35 3.81 -11.62 -17.31
CA LEU A 35 3.04 -12.85 -17.43
C LEU A 35 3.23 -13.47 -18.83
N TYR A 36 3.11 -12.66 -19.88
CA TYR A 36 3.30 -13.11 -21.27
C TYR A 36 4.70 -13.66 -21.50
N ASP A 37 5.73 -12.89 -21.12
CA ASP A 37 7.14 -13.28 -21.28
C ASP A 37 7.45 -14.54 -20.48
N GLY A 38 6.92 -14.64 -19.27
CA GLY A 38 7.11 -15.77 -18.37
C GLY A 38 6.52 -17.08 -18.87
N LEU A 39 5.31 -17.03 -19.45
CA LEU A 39 4.61 -18.21 -19.99
C LEU A 39 5.24 -18.76 -21.27
N ILE A 40 5.81 -17.90 -22.11
CA ILE A 40 6.38 -18.31 -23.41
C ILE A 40 7.84 -18.71 -23.29
N SER A 41 8.62 -17.97 -22.49
CA SER A 41 10.09 -18.08 -22.51
C SER A 41 10.66 -19.03 -21.46
N THR A 42 9.88 -19.38 -20.44
CA THR A 42 10.38 -20.09 -19.26
C THR A 42 9.66 -21.43 -19.06
N PRO A 43 10.38 -22.53 -18.72
CA PRO A 43 9.75 -23.76 -18.29
C PRO A 43 8.83 -23.52 -17.08
N PHE A 44 7.66 -24.18 -17.05
CA PHE A 44 6.61 -23.95 -16.04
C PHE A 44 7.12 -24.00 -14.59
N ARG A 45 8.06 -24.90 -14.29
CA ARG A 45 8.61 -25.06 -12.93
C ARG A 45 9.45 -23.86 -12.49
N GLU A 46 10.26 -23.32 -13.39
CA GLU A 46 11.12 -22.17 -13.13
C GLU A 46 10.30 -20.87 -13.03
N PHE A 47 9.23 -20.76 -13.82
CA PHE A 47 8.24 -19.69 -13.70
C PHE A 47 7.62 -19.62 -12.30
N ILE A 48 7.20 -20.76 -11.76
CA ILE A 48 6.57 -20.85 -10.43
C ILE A 48 7.56 -20.49 -9.32
N ASP A 49 8.81 -20.92 -9.39
CA ASP A 49 9.76 -20.67 -8.31
C ASP A 49 10.31 -19.24 -8.31
N LEU A 50 10.52 -18.63 -9.48
CA LEU A 50 11.23 -17.35 -9.59
C LEU A 50 10.31 -16.17 -9.93
N GLN A 51 9.37 -16.34 -10.86
CA GLN A 51 8.57 -15.23 -11.40
C GLN A 51 7.23 -15.07 -10.69
N TYR A 52 6.60 -16.17 -10.27
CA TYR A 52 5.31 -16.12 -9.57
C TYR A 52 5.35 -15.28 -8.28
N PRO A 53 6.34 -15.40 -7.38
CA PRO A 53 6.43 -14.52 -6.20
C PRO A 53 6.56 -13.04 -6.57
N GLN A 54 7.25 -12.73 -7.67
CA GLN A 54 7.40 -11.35 -8.16
C GLN A 54 6.09 -10.80 -8.74
N LEU A 55 5.29 -11.64 -9.40
CA LEU A 55 3.96 -11.27 -9.88
C LEU A 55 3.01 -11.01 -8.71
N ILE A 56 3.04 -11.84 -7.66
CA ILE A 56 2.27 -11.62 -6.43
C ILE A 56 2.70 -10.31 -5.76
N ASP A 57 4.00 -10.04 -5.67
CA ASP A 57 4.53 -8.77 -5.17
C ASP A 57 3.96 -7.59 -5.99
N LEU A 58 4.04 -7.64 -7.31
CA LEU A 58 3.51 -6.59 -8.17
C LEU A 58 2.00 -6.39 -8.01
N PHE A 59 1.23 -7.49 -7.89
CA PHE A 59 -0.21 -7.46 -7.66
C PHE A 59 -0.57 -6.77 -6.33
N LEU A 60 0.15 -7.10 -5.26
CA LEU A 60 -0.05 -6.48 -3.95
C LEU A 60 0.29 -4.97 -3.95
N LYS A 61 1.23 -4.50 -4.79
CA LYS A 61 1.49 -3.05 -4.96
C LYS A 61 0.30 -2.34 -5.60
N ILE A 62 -0.38 -2.97 -6.55
CA ILE A 62 -1.56 -2.41 -7.21
C ILE A 62 -2.69 -2.24 -6.22
N ILE A 63 -2.95 -3.24 -5.37
CA ILE A 63 -4.00 -3.17 -4.34
C ILE A 63 -3.75 -1.98 -3.39
N ILE A 64 -2.51 -1.82 -2.89
CA ILE A 64 -2.13 -0.67 -2.05
C ILE A 64 -2.34 0.66 -2.79
N GLY A 65 -1.99 0.73 -4.08
CA GLY A 65 -2.19 1.94 -4.86
C GLY A 65 -3.67 2.27 -5.08
N VAL A 66 -4.53 1.27 -5.26
CA VAL A 66 -6.00 1.44 -5.35
C VAL A 66 -6.55 1.94 -4.02
N GLU A 67 -6.11 1.38 -2.91
CA GLU A 67 -6.54 1.78 -1.55
C GLU A 67 -6.10 3.22 -1.22
N LEU A 68 -4.88 3.60 -1.62
CA LEU A 68 -4.41 4.99 -1.51
C LEU A 68 -5.25 5.95 -2.38
N LEU A 69 -5.59 5.53 -3.60
CA LEU A 69 -6.45 6.31 -4.50
C LEU A 69 -7.84 6.53 -3.89
N GLU A 70 -8.43 5.51 -3.28
CA GLU A 70 -9.70 5.61 -2.57
C GLU A 70 -9.60 6.52 -1.34
N THR A 71 -8.52 6.41 -0.57
CA THR A 71 -8.24 7.29 0.59
C THR A 71 -8.18 8.76 0.17
N ILE A 72 -7.47 9.08 -0.91
CA ILE A 72 -7.34 10.45 -1.42
C ILE A 72 -8.66 10.95 -2.02
N LYS A 73 -9.43 10.09 -2.70
CA LYS A 73 -10.78 10.43 -3.18
C LYS A 73 -11.72 10.72 -2.01
N GLY A 74 -11.67 9.93 -0.94
CA GLY A 74 -12.42 10.15 0.29
C GLY A 74 -12.09 11.51 0.91
N PHE A 75 -10.82 11.89 0.91
CA PHE A 75 -10.40 13.22 1.35
C PHE A 75 -11.05 14.36 0.54
N LEU A 76 -11.19 14.23 -0.78
CA LEU A 76 -11.89 15.23 -1.60
C LEU A 76 -13.39 15.33 -1.30
N LYS A 77 -14.01 14.21 -0.91
CA LYS A 77 -15.46 14.13 -0.67
C LYS A 77 -15.85 14.70 0.69
N ASP A 78 -15.15 14.27 1.74
CA ASP A 78 -15.54 14.56 3.13
C ASP A 78 -14.60 15.58 3.82
N ASN A 79 -13.53 16.04 3.16
CA ASN A 79 -12.48 16.95 3.70
C ASN A 79 -11.83 16.47 5.01
N ILE A 80 -12.03 15.21 5.40
CA ILE A 80 -11.50 14.64 6.62
C ILE A 80 -10.68 13.42 6.25
N LEU A 81 -9.39 13.45 6.60
CA LEU A 81 -8.57 12.24 6.62
C LEU A 81 -8.97 11.44 7.85
N HIS A 82 -9.56 10.27 7.61
CA HIS A 82 -9.74 9.29 8.68
C HIS A 82 -8.36 8.74 9.02
N VAL A 83 -7.78 9.22 10.13
CA VAL A 83 -6.44 8.81 10.59
C VAL A 83 -6.35 7.29 10.76
N GLU A 84 -7.48 6.66 11.09
CA GLU A 84 -7.64 5.21 11.15
C GLU A 84 -7.26 4.52 9.83
N LEU A 85 -7.73 5.02 8.68
CA LEU A 85 -7.43 4.44 7.37
C LEU A 85 -5.93 4.53 7.06
N VAL A 86 -5.28 5.65 7.38
CA VAL A 86 -3.86 5.85 7.11
C VAL A 86 -3.01 4.82 7.87
N ILE A 87 -3.37 4.53 9.12
CA ILE A 87 -2.67 3.54 9.94
C ILE A 87 -2.96 2.12 9.46
N LEU A 88 -4.19 1.85 9.02
CA LEU A 88 -4.55 0.55 8.45
C LEU A 88 -3.68 0.25 7.21
N VAL A 89 -3.56 1.23 6.30
CA VAL A 89 -2.71 1.14 5.11
C VAL A 89 -1.23 0.95 5.49
N ALA A 90 -0.74 1.62 6.54
CA ALA A 90 0.62 1.42 7.04
C ALA A 90 0.84 -0.02 7.56
N ILE A 91 -0.13 -0.57 8.31
CA ILE A 91 -0.08 -1.96 8.80
C ILE A 91 -0.05 -2.94 7.64
N ILE A 92 -0.93 -2.76 6.64
CA ILE A 92 -0.96 -3.60 5.44
C ILE A 92 0.38 -3.54 4.69
N ALA A 93 0.95 -2.34 4.53
CA ALA A 93 2.22 -2.14 3.83
C ALA A 93 3.40 -2.86 4.51
N ILE A 94 3.51 -2.76 5.84
CA ILE A 94 4.56 -3.47 6.60
C ILE A 94 4.31 -4.97 6.60
N SER A 95 3.07 -5.40 6.82
CA SER A 95 2.70 -6.83 6.85
C SER A 95 3.09 -7.52 5.53
N ARG A 96 2.81 -6.87 4.39
CA ARG A 96 3.24 -7.34 3.07
C ARG A 96 4.76 -7.52 2.98
N LYS A 97 5.54 -6.57 3.51
CA LYS A 97 7.01 -6.66 3.52
C LYS A 97 7.48 -7.89 4.30
N VAL A 98 6.83 -8.22 5.42
CA VAL A 98 7.13 -9.42 6.20
C VAL A 98 6.82 -10.71 5.42
N ILE A 99 5.69 -10.78 4.72
CA ILE A 99 5.31 -11.95 3.92
C ILE A 99 6.34 -12.22 2.81
N VAL A 100 6.75 -11.17 2.09
CA VAL A 100 7.69 -11.29 0.97
C VAL A 100 9.12 -11.55 1.43
N TRP A 101 9.51 -11.08 2.63
CA TRP A 101 10.90 -11.17 3.09
C TRP A 101 11.43 -12.61 3.19
N GLY A 102 10.56 -13.59 3.49
CA GLY A 102 10.87 -15.02 3.39
C GLY A 102 11.99 -15.51 4.33
N VAL A 103 11.73 -16.59 5.07
CA VAL A 103 12.56 -17.13 6.17
C VAL A 103 13.94 -17.68 5.72
N SER A 104 14.34 -17.57 4.45
CA SER A 104 15.54 -18.22 3.91
C SER A 104 16.82 -17.37 3.89
N LYS A 105 16.74 -16.06 4.18
CA LYS A 105 17.92 -15.15 4.18
C LYS A 105 17.95 -14.12 5.32
N SER A 106 17.02 -14.21 6.26
CA SER A 106 16.84 -13.17 7.27
C SER A 106 17.76 -13.41 8.47
N THR A 107 18.63 -12.45 8.78
CA THR A 107 19.29 -12.40 10.10
C THR A 107 18.20 -12.27 11.17
N SER A 108 18.35 -12.98 12.30
CA SER A 108 17.36 -12.95 13.39
C SER A 108 17.01 -11.53 13.86
N GLU A 109 17.96 -10.59 13.74
CA GLU A 109 17.80 -9.17 14.05
C GLU A 109 16.78 -8.46 13.15
N GLU A 110 16.75 -8.76 11.85
CA GLU A 110 15.83 -8.13 10.90
C GLU A 110 14.39 -8.58 11.16
N MET A 111 14.20 -9.87 11.45
CA MET A 111 12.88 -10.40 11.80
C MET A 111 12.35 -9.80 13.10
N PHE A 112 13.21 -9.63 14.11
CA PHE A 112 12.82 -9.00 15.36
C PHE A 112 12.45 -7.52 15.17
N SER A 113 13.19 -6.81 14.32
CA SER A 113 12.90 -5.41 13.97
C SER A 113 11.54 -5.27 13.27
N LEU A 114 11.24 -6.15 12.31
CA LEU A 114 9.95 -6.17 11.61
C LEU A 114 8.79 -6.51 12.55
N ALA A 115 8.97 -7.48 13.45
CA ALA A 115 7.98 -7.83 14.45
C ALA A 115 7.71 -6.66 15.41
N ALA A 116 8.76 -5.99 15.89
CA ALA A 116 8.63 -4.81 16.75
C ALA A 116 7.88 -3.67 16.04
N MET A 117 8.16 -3.41 14.77
CA MET A 117 7.44 -2.41 13.97
C MET A 117 5.96 -2.75 13.79
N LEU A 118 5.63 -4.01 13.53
CA LEU A 118 4.23 -4.45 13.44
C LEU A 118 3.47 -4.27 14.77
N VAL A 119 4.10 -4.62 15.89
CA VAL A 119 3.51 -4.43 17.23
C VAL A 119 3.30 -2.93 17.52
N ALA A 120 4.29 -2.09 17.21
CA ALA A 120 4.18 -0.64 17.41
C ALA A 120 3.01 -0.03 16.63
N LEU A 121 2.82 -0.43 15.36
CA LEU A 121 1.67 0.02 14.57
C LEU A 121 0.33 -0.51 15.10
N ALA A 122 0.28 -1.77 15.54
CA ALA A 122 -0.93 -2.35 16.12
C ALA A 122 -1.34 -1.61 17.41
N VAL A 123 -0.37 -1.26 18.25
CA VAL A 123 -0.60 -0.44 19.46
C VAL A 123 -1.08 0.97 19.07
N ALA A 124 -0.47 1.61 18.07
CA ALA A 124 -0.90 2.92 17.60
C ALA A 124 -2.36 2.91 17.11
N TYR A 125 -2.74 1.89 16.34
CA TYR A 125 -4.12 1.67 15.89
C TYR A 125 -5.07 1.51 17.09
N TRP A 126 -4.69 0.69 18.07
CA TRP A 126 -5.50 0.46 19.26
C TRP A 126 -5.72 1.75 20.09
N VAL A 127 -4.66 2.52 20.32
CA VAL A 127 -4.72 3.79 21.07
C VAL A 127 -5.64 4.80 20.38
N ILE A 128 -5.55 4.92 19.04
CA ILE A 128 -6.38 5.85 18.28
C ILE A 128 -7.85 5.43 18.32
N LYS A 129 -8.13 4.14 18.16
CA LYS A 129 -9.48 3.60 18.24
C LYS A 129 -10.12 3.85 19.60
N VAL A 130 -9.39 3.60 20.69
CA VAL A 130 -9.86 3.86 22.06
C VAL A 130 -10.08 5.36 22.30
N SER A 131 -9.19 6.22 21.79
CA SER A 131 -9.30 7.67 21.97
C SER A 131 -10.47 8.27 21.20
N TYR A 132 -10.75 7.78 19.99
CA TYR A 132 -11.89 8.22 19.19
C TYR A 132 -13.23 7.77 19.79
N GLN A 133 -13.32 6.54 20.31
CA GLN A 133 -14.54 6.05 20.97
C GLN A 133 -14.94 6.85 22.21
N LYS A 134 -14.00 7.56 22.85
CA LYS A 134 -14.25 8.40 24.03
C LYS A 134 -14.87 9.77 23.68
N LYS A 135 -14.89 10.15 22.39
CA LYS A 135 -15.43 11.44 21.94
C LYS A 135 -16.91 11.39 21.55
N ASP A 136 -17.45 10.18 21.32
CA ASP A 136 -18.86 9.93 20.97
C ASP A 136 -19.70 9.41 22.17
N ARG A 137 -19.21 9.56 23.41
CA ARG A 137 -19.97 9.42 24.66
C ARG A 137 -19.89 10.70 25.46
#